data_AF-A0A1M6KZL8-F1
#
_entry.id   AF-A0A1M6KZL8-F1
#
_cell.length_a   1.000
_cell.length_b   1.000
_cell.length_c   1.000
_cell.angle_alpha   90.00
_cell.angle_beta   90.00
_cell.angle_gamma   90.00
#
_symmetry.space_group_name_H-M   'P 1'
#
loop_
_entity.id
_entity.type
_entity.pdbx_description
1 polymer ?
#
loop_
_entity_poly.entity_id
_entity_poly.type
_entity_poly.pdbx_seq_one_letter_code
_entity_poly.pdbx_strand_id
1 'polypeptide(L)'
;MNNLNLKEIRKKLRFTQAKMAEELGLSLRGYQNWEQGDRKIPKTAIETVNRLLDNNKKSYKNTQTAYYEKAGVKFDLNDAIKLIFDNIKEAEKMPLMQMYKETIEQRAIMEEREQMYQKMLKSKQKDETQD
;
A
#
# COMPACT_ATOMS: atom_id res chain seq x y z
N MET A 1 13.61 -5.25 -26.17
CA MET A 1 12.33 -4.57 -25.84
C MET A 1 12.37 -4.18 -24.36
N ASN A 2 12.49 -2.90 -24.02
CA ASN A 2 12.40 -2.45 -22.63
C ASN A 2 10.93 -2.21 -22.29
N ASN A 3 10.24 -3.26 -21.85
CA ASN A 3 8.83 -3.17 -21.44
C ASN A 3 8.74 -2.61 -20.01
N LEU A 4 9.16 -1.36 -19.84
CA LEU A 4 9.03 -0.63 -18.57
C LEU A 4 7.57 -0.24 -18.38
N ASN A 5 6.85 -0.94 -17.50
CA ASN A 5 5.49 -0.58 -17.13
C ASN A 5 5.51 0.62 -16.17
N LEU A 6 5.49 1.84 -16.71
CA LEU A 6 5.53 3.08 -15.93
C LEU A 6 4.38 3.18 -14.93
N LYS A 7 3.20 2.63 -15.26
CA LYS A 7 2.03 2.63 -14.37
C LYS A 7 2.29 1.80 -13.11
N GLU A 8 2.91 0.64 -13.25
CA GLU A 8 3.30 -0.18 -12.09
C GLU A 8 4.40 0.49 -11.26
N ILE A 9 5.40 1.07 -11.91
CA ILE A 9 6.50 1.75 -11.22
C ILE A 9 5.98 2.94 -10.41
N ARG A 10 5.13 3.77 -11.01
CA ARG A 10 4.50 4.89 -10.33
C ARG A 10 3.69 4.44 -9.12
N LYS A 11 2.92 3.34 -9.24
CA LYS A 11 2.17 2.77 -8.11
C LYS A 11 3.10 2.28 -7.00
N LYS A 12 4.23 1.63 -7.33
CA LYS A 12 5.24 1.23 -6.33
C LYS A 12 5.84 2.43 -5.60
N LEU A 13 6.05 3.54 -6.30
CA LEU A 13 6.50 4.81 -5.73
C LEU A 13 5.40 5.58 -4.99
N ARG A 14 4.14 5.12 -5.04
CA ARG A 14 2.94 5.79 -4.49
C ARG A 14 2.73 7.21 -5.05
N PHE A 15 3.14 7.46 -6.28
CA PHE A 15 2.99 8.75 -6.92
C PHE A 15 1.68 8.88 -7.69
N THR A 16 1.13 10.10 -7.72
CA THR A 16 0.09 10.47 -8.69
C THR A 16 0.72 10.61 -10.09
N GLN A 17 -0.09 10.58 -11.15
CA GLN A 17 0.43 10.81 -12.50
C GLN A 17 1.08 12.19 -12.65
N ALA A 18 0.50 13.21 -12.01
CA ALA A 18 1.07 14.57 -11.99
C ALA A 18 2.43 14.61 -11.30
N LYS A 19 2.56 13.94 -10.14
CA LYS A 19 3.84 13.89 -9.42
C LYS A 19 4.92 13.15 -10.22
N MET A 20 4.56 12.04 -10.85
CA MET A 20 5.51 11.30 -11.68
C MET A 20 5.93 12.11 -12.92
N ALA A 21 5.01 12.88 -13.52
CA ALA A 21 5.34 13.76 -14.64
C ALA A 21 6.32 14.87 -14.23
N GLU A 22 6.10 15.51 -13.07
CA GLU A 22 7.01 16.50 -12.50
C GLU A 22 8.43 15.95 -12.30
N GLU A 23 8.55 14.78 -11.65
CA GLU A 23 9.85 14.12 -11.41
C GLU A 23 10.58 13.73 -12.70
N LEU A 24 9.85 13.52 -13.79
CA LEU A 24 10.39 13.21 -15.11
C LEU A 24 10.60 14.45 -15.99
N GLY A 25 10.23 15.65 -15.51
CA GLY A 25 10.30 16.89 -16.31
C GLY A 25 9.33 16.90 -17.50
N LEU A 26 8.18 16.24 -17.37
CA LEU A 26 7.18 16.08 -18.41
C LEU A 26 5.89 16.83 -18.07
N SER A 27 5.11 17.16 -19.09
CA SER A 27 3.70 17.51 -18.88
C SER A 27 2.89 16.26 -18.48
N LEU A 28 1.81 16.46 -17.72
CA LEU A 28 0.90 15.38 -17.32
C LEU A 28 0.41 14.58 -18.53
N ARG A 29 0.03 15.27 -19.61
CA ARG A 29 -0.44 14.65 -20.85
C ARG A 29 0.68 13.84 -21.54
N GLY A 30 1.92 14.34 -21.50
CA GLY A 30 3.08 13.60 -22.00
C GLY A 30 3.31 12.30 -21.25
N TYR A 31 3.19 12.33 -19.91
CA TYR A 31 3.32 11.14 -19.07
C TYR A 31 2.17 10.13 -19.28
N GLN A 32 0.92 10.59 -19.41
CA GLN A 32 -0.23 9.71 -19.67
C GLN A 32 -0.09 8.94 -20.99
N ASN A 33 0.37 9.60 -22.05
CA ASN A 33 0.62 8.94 -23.33
C ASN A 33 1.71 7.86 -23.21
N TRP A 34 2.70 8.04 -22.33
CA TRP A 34 3.72 7.02 -22.08
C TRP A 34 3.18 5.83 -21.28
N GLU A 35 2.31 6.04 -20.29
CA GLU A 35 1.64 4.94 -19.59
C GLU A 35 0.69 4.13 -20.50
N GLN A 36 0.13 4.76 -21.53
CA GLN A 36 -0.76 4.12 -22.49
C GLN A 36 -0.03 3.35 -23.60
N GLY A 37 1.31 3.43 -23.65
CA GLY A 37 2.14 2.67 -24.59
C GLY A 37 2.30 3.32 -25.98
N ASP A 38 1.83 4.54 -26.16
CA ASP A 38 1.80 5.21 -27.47
C ASP A 38 3.18 5.70 -27.96
N ARG A 39 4.20 5.73 -27.09
CA ARG A 39 5.52 6.30 -27.44
C ARG A 39 6.69 5.55 -26.82
N LYS A 40 7.78 5.46 -27.60
CA LYS A 40 9.08 4.97 -27.14
C LYS A 40 9.67 5.94 -26.11
N ILE A 41 9.90 5.44 -24.89
CA ILE A 41 10.46 6.23 -23.79
C ILE A 41 11.94 6.54 -24.07
N PRO A 42 12.39 7.80 -23.99
CA PRO A 42 13.80 8.16 -24.11
C PRO A 42 14.67 7.51 -23.03
N LYS A 43 15.94 7.22 -23.36
CA LYS A 43 16.89 6.59 -22.42
C LYS A 43 17.09 7.42 -21.14
N THR A 44 17.12 8.75 -21.26
CA THR A 44 17.26 9.68 -20.13
C THR A 44 16.10 9.57 -19.12
N ALA A 45 14.87 9.38 -19.62
CA ALA A 45 13.72 9.15 -18.75
C ALA A 45 13.83 7.80 -18.03
N ILE A 46 14.32 6.75 -18.70
CA ILE A 46 14.57 5.45 -18.09
C ILE A 46 15.59 5.55 -16.95
N GLU A 47 16.67 6.31 -17.15
CA GLU A 47 17.70 6.55 -16.13
C GLU A 47 17.13 7.28 -14.91
N THR A 48 16.30 8.31 -15.13
CA THR A 48 15.60 9.02 -14.04
C THR A 48 14.66 8.09 -13.27
N VAL A 49 13.88 7.25 -13.96
CA VAL A 49 13.00 6.26 -13.33
C VAL A 49 13.81 5.29 -12.45
N ASN A 50 14.95 4.79 -12.95
CA ASN A 50 15.81 3.90 -12.17
C ASN A 50 16.37 4.58 -10.92
N ARG A 51 16.79 5.85 -11.02
CA ARG A 51 17.25 6.63 -9.88
C ARG A 51 16.15 6.81 -8.81
N LEU A 52 14.91 7.07 -9.23
CA LEU A 52 13.77 7.17 -8.32
C LEU A 52 13.52 5.84 -7.59
N LEU A 53 13.61 4.72 -8.30
CA LEU A 53 13.47 3.39 -7.71
C LEU A 53 14.58 3.08 -6.70
N ASP A 54 15.82 3.46 -6.98
CA ASP A 54 16.95 3.23 -6.07
C ASP A 54 16.88 4.11 -4.83
N ASN A 55 16.43 5.36 -4.96
CA ASN A 55 16.19 6.24 -3.81
C ASN A 55 15.05 5.73 -2.93
N ASN A 56 13.99 5.20 -3.54
CA ASN A 56 12.90 4.56 -2.81
C ASN A 56 13.40 3.36 -1.98
N LYS A 57 14.28 2.51 -2.54
CA LYS A 57 14.93 1.41 -1.79
C LYS A 57 15.81 1.89 -0.64
N LYS A 58 16.53 3.01 -0.82
CA LYS A 58 17.35 3.61 0.25
C LYS A 58 16.52 4.20 1.38
N SER A 59 15.33 4.72 1.08
CA SER A 59 14.38 5.20 2.10
C SER A 59 13.96 4.11 3.09
N TYR A 60 13.88 2.84 2.65
CA TYR A 60 13.62 1.70 3.54
C TYR A 60 14.83 1.28 4.38
N LYS A 61 16.06 1.64 3.98
CA LYS A 61 17.26 1.41 4.78
C LYS A 61 17.50 2.48 5.86
N ASN A 62 16.91 3.67 5.73
CA ASN A 62 17.07 4.76 6.72
C ASN A 62 16.10 4.69 7.91
N THR A 63 15.13 3.76 7.91
CA THR A 63 14.34 3.45 9.12
C THR A 63 15.10 2.61 10.16
N GLN A 64 16.34 2.17 9.88
CA GLN A 64 17.15 1.41 10.84
C GLN A 64 17.77 2.28 11.97
N THR A 65 17.63 3.61 11.95
CA THR A 65 18.31 4.49 12.92
C THR A 65 17.55 5.78 13.22
N ALA A 66 16.31 5.68 13.69
CA ALA A 66 15.75 6.75 14.52
C ALA A 66 16.36 6.60 15.93
N TYR A 67 17.58 7.10 16.11
CA TYR A 67 18.28 7.02 17.39
C TYR A 67 17.53 7.82 18.47
N TYR A 68 17.16 7.15 19.56
CA TYR A 68 16.91 7.83 20.84
C TYR A 68 18.28 8.21 21.46
N GLU A 69 18.97 9.19 20.87
CA GLU A 69 20.28 9.69 21.34
C GLU A 69 20.27 10.15 22.81
N LYS A 70 19.09 10.41 23.38
CA LYS A 70 18.95 10.89 24.76
C LYS A 70 19.21 9.85 25.85
N ALA A 71 19.39 8.56 25.51
CA ALA A 71 19.52 7.49 26.50
C ALA A 71 20.67 6.48 26.26
N GLY A 72 21.49 6.64 25.22
CA GLY A 72 22.63 5.74 24.97
C GLY A 72 22.25 4.30 24.54
N VAL A 73 20.98 4.04 24.23
CA VAL A 73 20.50 2.72 23.80
C VAL A 73 20.36 2.68 22.28
N LYS A 74 21.07 1.76 21.63
CA LYS A 74 20.91 1.44 20.21
C LYS A 74 19.70 0.50 20.08
N PHE A 75 18.57 1.03 19.61
CA PHE A 75 17.32 0.28 19.44
C PHE A 75 16.88 0.42 17.99
N ASP A 76 16.94 -0.67 17.22
CA ASP A 76 16.59 -0.65 15.81
C ASP A 76 15.17 -1.19 15.54
N LEU A 77 14.73 -1.14 14.28
CA LEU A 77 13.39 -1.59 13.91
C LEU A 77 13.19 -3.09 14.17
N ASN A 78 14.23 -3.91 14.04
CA ASN A 78 14.13 -5.34 14.32
C ASN A 78 14.01 -5.59 15.83
N ASP A 79 14.72 -4.80 16.64
CA ASP A 79 14.59 -4.83 18.11
C ASP A 79 13.17 -4.41 18.54
N ALA A 80 12.61 -3.37 17.90
CA ALA A 80 11.25 -2.93 18.12
C ALA A 80 10.22 -4.00 17.75
N ILE A 81 10.38 -4.61 16.58
CA ILE A 81 9.53 -5.69 16.10
C ILE A 81 9.61 -6.89 17.05
N LYS A 82 10.82 -7.29 17.45
CA LYS A 82 11.04 -8.39 18.38
C LYS A 82 10.38 -8.12 19.73
N LEU A 83 10.54 -6.92 20.29
CA LEU A 83 9.92 -6.54 21.56
C LEU A 83 8.38 -6.63 21.49
N ILE A 84 7.79 -6.17 20.39
CA ILE A 84 6.33 -6.25 20.17
C ILE A 84 5.88 -7.71 20.10
N PHE A 85 6.59 -8.56 19.36
CA PHE A 85 6.26 -9.98 19.26
C PHE A 85 6.43 -10.73 20.59
N ASP A 86 7.54 -10.48 21.30
CA ASP A 86 7.84 -11.12 22.58
C ASP A 86 6.78 -10.77 23.65
N ASN A 87 6.13 -9.61 23.51
CA ASN A 87 5.10 -9.13 24.43
C ASN A 87 3.69 -9.14 23.83
N ILE A 88 3.47 -9.79 22.68
CA ILE A 88 2.20 -9.67 21.95
C ILE A 88 1.01 -10.15 22.79
N LYS A 89 1.21 -11.20 23.62
CA LYS A 89 0.19 -11.74 24.52
C LYS A 89 -0.20 -10.78 25.64
N GLU A 90 0.73 -9.94 26.10
CA GLU A 90 0.43 -8.91 27.10
C GLU A 90 -0.17 -7.67 26.44
N ALA A 91 0.31 -7.30 25.25
CA ALA A 91 -0.27 -6.24 24.44
C ALA A 91 -1.74 -6.54 24.09
N GLU A 92 -2.07 -7.80 23.77
CA GLU A 92 -3.44 -8.24 23.53
C GLU A 92 -4.36 -7.99 24.73
N LYS A 93 -3.86 -8.08 25.97
CA LYS A 93 -4.67 -7.81 27.17
C LYS A 93 -4.95 -6.33 27.38
N MET A 94 -4.27 -5.43 26.68
CA MET A 94 -4.50 -4.01 26.81
C MET A 94 -5.91 -3.65 26.28
N PRO A 95 -6.67 -2.78 26.97
CA PRO A 95 -8.04 -2.43 26.58
C PRO A 95 -8.16 -1.94 25.13
N LEU A 96 -7.18 -1.17 24.66
CA LEU A 96 -7.14 -0.66 23.29
C LEU A 96 -7.05 -1.80 22.26
N MET A 97 -6.26 -2.83 22.54
CA MET A 97 -6.08 -3.96 21.63
C MET A 97 -7.31 -4.88 21.64
N GLN A 98 -7.96 -5.06 22.78
CA GLN A 98 -9.24 -5.78 22.85
C GLN A 98 -10.34 -5.04 22.08
N MET A 99 -10.49 -3.73 22.29
CA MET A 99 -11.44 -2.91 21.53
C MET A 99 -11.18 -2.97 20.01
N TYR A 100 -9.91 -2.96 19.60
CA TYR A 100 -9.55 -3.09 18.18
C TYR A 100 -9.89 -4.48 17.62
N LYS A 101 -9.62 -5.54 18.39
CA LYS A 101 -9.95 -6.92 18.04
C LYS A 101 -11.46 -7.11 17.88
N GLU A 102 -12.24 -6.64 18.84
CA GLU A 102 -13.71 -6.62 18.78
C GLU A 102 -14.20 -5.84 17.55
N THR A 103 -13.61 -4.68 17.25
CA THR A 103 -14.00 -3.87 16.08
C THR A 103 -13.79 -4.63 14.77
N ILE A 104 -12.69 -5.37 14.63
CA ILE A 104 -12.41 -6.18 13.43
C ILE A 104 -13.40 -7.34 13.34
N GLU A 105 -13.65 -8.04 14.45
CA GLU A 105 -14.60 -9.16 14.50
C GLU A 105 -16.02 -8.70 14.14
N GLN A 106 -16.47 -7.56 14.69
CA GLN A 106 -17.78 -6.99 14.34
C GLN A 106 -17.86 -6.60 12.87
N ARG A 107 -16.79 -6.07 12.27
CA ARG A 107 -16.76 -5.79 10.82
C ARG A 107 -16.90 -7.06 9.99
N ALA A 108 -16.17 -8.12 10.32
CA ALA A 108 -16.27 -9.39 9.63
C ALA A 108 -17.70 -9.98 9.71
N ILE A 109 -18.32 -9.94 10.90
CA ILE A 109 -19.70 -10.39 11.11
C ILE A 109 -20.69 -9.55 10.30
N MET A 110 -20.52 -8.23 10.25
CA MET A 110 -21.37 -7.34 9.45
C MET A 110 -21.25 -7.63 7.95
N GLU A 111 -20.02 -7.87 7.46
CA GLU A 111 -19.78 -8.22 6.06
C GLU A 111 -20.43 -9.57 5.68
N GLU A 112 -20.35 -10.58 6.55
CA GLU A 112 -21.02 -11.87 6.33
C GLU A 112 -22.55 -11.75 6.32
N ARG A 113 -23.12 -10.97 7.24
CA ARG A 113 -24.57 -10.71 7.29
C ARG A 113 -25.06 -9.98 6.05
N GLU A 114 -24.32 -8.98 5.59
CA GLU A 114 -24.65 -8.26 4.36
C GLU A 114 -24.64 -9.20 3.16
N GLN A 115 -23.62 -10.06 3.04
CA GLN A 115 -23.56 -11.06 1.98
C GLN A 115 -24.74 -12.03 2.03
N MET A 116 -25.15 -12.47 3.21
CA MET A 116 -26.31 -13.35 3.39
C MET A 116 -27.62 -12.64 2.99
N TYR A 117 -27.79 -11.37 3.38
CA TYR A 117 -28.95 -10.56 3.00
C TYR A 117 -29.03 -10.37 1.48
N GLN A 118 -27.91 -10.05 0.83
CA GLN A 118 -27.84 -9.93 -0.63
C GLN A 118 -28.15 -11.25 -1.35
N LYS A 119 -27.77 -12.40 -0.78
CA LYS A 119 -28.14 -13.73 -1.32
C LYS A 119 -29.64 -13.98 -1.20
N MET A 120 -30.25 -13.65 -0.06
CA MET A 120 -31.70 -13.81 0.15
C MET A 120 -32.53 -12.91 -0.77
N LEU A 121 -32.08 -11.67 -1.02
CA LEU A 121 -32.73 -10.78 -1.97
C LEU A 121 -32.67 -11.35 -3.40
N LYS A 122 -31.52 -11.88 -3.80
CA LYS A 122 -31.35 -12.51 -5.12
C LYS A 122 -32.15 -13.80 -5.29
N SER A 123 -32.41 -14.56 -4.23
CA SER A 123 -33.26 -15.76 -4.31
C SER A 123 -34.74 -15.38 -4.43
N LYS A 124 -35.21 -14.40 -3.63
CA LYS A 124 -36.60 -13.91 -3.72
C LYS A 124 -36.94 -13.30 -5.08
N GLN A 125 -36.02 -12.54 -5.67
CA GLN A 125 -36.20 -11.97 -7.01
C GLN A 125 -36.25 -13.03 -8.12
N LYS A 126 -35.64 -14.21 -7.92
CA LYS A 126 -35.73 -15.30 -8.89
C LYS A 126 -37.08 -15.99 -8.83
N ASP A 127 -37.61 -16.21 -7.63
CA ASP A 127 -38.91 -16.84 -7.43
C ASP A 127 -40.06 -15.96 -7.97
N GLU A 128 -39.97 -14.63 -7.88
CA GLU A 128 -40.97 -13.69 -8.43
C GLU A 128 -40.92 -13.52 -9.96
N THR A 129 -39.88 -14.03 -10.64
CA THR A 129 -39.74 -13.96 -12.12
C THR A 129 -40.05 -15.28 -12.83
N GLN A 130 -40.50 -16.31 -12.10
CA GLN A 130 -40.86 -17.62 -12.64
C GLN A 130 -42.36 -17.94 -12.62
N ASP A 131 -43.22 -16.98 -12.27
CA ASP A 131 -44.69 -17.04 -12.45
C ASP A 131 -45.15 -16.23 -13.68
#